data_AF-A0A0F9BNK8-F1
#
_entry.id   AF-A0A0F9BNK8-F1
#
_cell.length_a   1.000
_cell.length_b   1.000
_cell.length_c   1.000
_cell.angle_alpha   90.00
_cell.angle_beta   90.00
_cell.angle_gamma   90.00
#
_symmetry.space_group_name_H-M   'P 1'
#
loop_
_entity.id
_entity.type
_entity.pdbx_description
1 polymer ?
#
loop_
_entity_poly.entity_id
_entity_poly.type
_entity_poly.pdbx_seq_one_letter_code
_entity_poly.pdbx_strand_id
1 'polypeptide(L)'
;KLAEKHSLDIDILPPNPLVTFTLKYENAQEIKTFFTQEMLKRGYLASLTVYVSYCHTEKNIDYYLNNVDEVFGIIKKAIDQDKILNSLEGPVAHSGFQRLT
;
A
#
# COMPACT_ATOMS: atom_id res chain seq x y z
N LYS A 1 -13.77 3.29 -0.14
CA LYS A 1 -13.98 3.70 1.26
C LYS A 1 -12.75 4.31 1.92
N LEU A 2 -11.69 3.55 2.26
CA LEU A 2 -10.50 4.13 2.94
C LEU A 2 -9.72 5.10 2.04
N ALA A 3 -9.50 4.75 0.77
CA ALA A 3 -8.84 5.65 -0.17
C ALA A 3 -9.64 6.94 -0.39
N GLU A 4 -10.95 6.85 -0.57
CA GLU A 4 -11.85 8.02 -0.66
C GLU A 4 -11.76 8.91 0.60
N LYS A 5 -11.77 8.29 1.80
CA LYS A 5 -11.63 8.99 3.09
C LYS A 5 -10.36 9.85 3.14
N HIS A 6 -9.25 9.35 2.59
CA HIS A 6 -7.97 10.07 2.54
C HIS A 6 -7.72 10.79 1.20
N SER A 7 -8.72 10.84 0.31
CA SER A 7 -8.59 11.40 -1.04
C SER A 7 -7.37 10.87 -1.81
N LEU A 8 -7.14 9.56 -1.73
CA LEU A 8 -6.15 8.84 -2.55
C LEU A 8 -6.82 8.33 -3.82
N ASP A 9 -6.19 8.58 -4.97
CA ASP A 9 -6.66 8.13 -6.27
C ASP A 9 -6.15 6.71 -6.55
N ILE A 10 -7.07 5.74 -6.40
CA ILE A 10 -6.80 4.32 -6.64
C ILE A 10 -7.88 3.69 -7.50
N ASP A 11 -7.52 2.64 -8.25
CA ASP A 11 -8.47 1.68 -8.78
C ASP A 11 -8.39 0.37 -8.01
N ILE A 12 -9.51 -0.34 -7.92
CA ILE A 12 -9.55 -1.71 -7.41
C ILE A 12 -9.79 -2.65 -8.60
N LEU A 13 -8.89 -3.60 -8.79
CA LEU A 13 -8.90 -4.57 -9.86
C LEU A 13 -9.38 -5.94 -9.36
N PRO A 14 -10.25 -6.62 -10.13
CA PRO A 14 -10.64 -8.01 -9.86
C PRO A 14 -9.49 -9.00 -10.09
N PRO A 15 -9.62 -10.28 -9.67
CA PRO A 15 -10.79 -10.90 -9.05
C PRO A 15 -10.80 -10.81 -7.51
N ASN A 16 -11.96 -10.94 -6.86
CA ASN A 16 -12.09 -10.83 -5.40
C ASN A 16 -11.12 -11.72 -4.58
N PRO A 17 -10.78 -12.96 -4.99
CA PRO A 17 -9.81 -13.77 -4.25
C PRO A 17 -8.35 -13.27 -4.35
N LEU A 18 -8.07 -12.41 -5.33
CA LEU A 18 -6.77 -11.81 -5.61
C LEU A 18 -6.95 -10.31 -5.88
N VAL A 19 -7.59 -9.63 -4.93
CA VAL A 19 -7.92 -8.21 -5.11
C VAL A 19 -6.63 -7.40 -5.11
N THR A 20 -6.49 -6.55 -6.13
CA THR A 20 -5.35 -5.65 -6.27
C THR A 20 -5.87 -4.24 -6.33
N PHE A 21 -5.18 -3.29 -5.72
CA PHE A 21 -5.41 -1.88 -6.01
C PHE A 21 -4.20 -1.26 -6.72
N THR A 22 -4.45 -0.26 -7.55
CA THR A 22 -3.39 0.51 -8.22
C THR A 22 -3.45 1.96 -7.78
N LEU A 23 -2.30 2.62 -7.80
CA LEU A 23 -2.15 4.03 -7.42
C LEU A 23 -2.03 4.86 -8.71
N LYS A 24 -2.92 5.84 -8.92
CA LYS A 24 -2.92 6.67 -10.14
C LYS A 24 -2.04 7.92 -9.98
N TYR A 25 -0.76 7.68 -9.78
CA TYR A 25 0.23 8.75 -9.58
C TYR A 25 1.45 8.49 -10.45
N GLU A 26 2.14 9.55 -10.89
CA GLU A 26 3.38 9.42 -11.67
C GLU A 26 4.46 8.68 -10.87
N ASN A 27 4.55 8.94 -9.55
CA ASN A 27 5.45 8.29 -8.60
C ASN A 27 4.78 7.10 -7.86
N ALA A 28 3.95 6.32 -8.57
CA ALA A 28 3.23 5.20 -7.97
C ALA A 28 4.14 4.13 -7.35
N GLN A 29 5.35 3.91 -7.90
CA GLN A 29 6.28 2.91 -7.41
C GLN A 29 6.91 3.33 -6.07
N GLU A 30 7.19 4.61 -5.91
CA GLU A 30 7.66 5.24 -4.68
C GLU A 30 6.59 5.15 -3.60
N ILE A 31 5.34 5.52 -3.94
CA ILE A 31 4.21 5.43 -3.01
C ILE A 31 3.96 3.98 -2.60
N LYS A 32 4.03 3.02 -3.54
CA LYS A 32 3.95 1.59 -3.24
C LYS A 32 5.06 1.15 -2.30
N THR A 33 6.30 1.59 -2.54
CA THR A 33 7.44 1.25 -1.67
C THR A 33 7.19 1.79 -0.26
N PHE A 34 6.72 3.02 -0.15
CA PHE A 34 6.40 3.66 1.13
C PHE A 34 5.23 2.96 1.86
N PHE A 35 4.18 2.57 1.14
CA PHE A 35 3.07 1.78 1.70
C PHE A 35 3.58 0.47 2.30
N THR A 36 4.39 -0.29 1.54
CA THR A 36 4.96 -1.56 2.01
C THR A 36 5.84 -1.33 3.24
N GLN A 37 6.70 -0.31 3.24
CA GLN A 37 7.54 0.07 4.39
C GLN A 37 6.68 0.31 5.64
N GLU A 38 5.65 1.15 5.54
CA GLU A 38 4.81 1.51 6.67
C GLU A 38 3.98 0.34 7.21
N MET A 39 3.53 -0.56 6.32
CA MET A 39 2.84 -1.79 6.72
C MET A 39 3.79 -2.80 7.37
N LEU A 40 5.04 -2.91 6.91
CA LEU A 40 6.06 -3.76 7.52
C LEU A 40 6.38 -3.32 8.95
N LYS A 41 6.47 -2.02 9.22
CA LYS A 41 6.63 -1.47 10.58
C LYS A 41 5.51 -1.89 11.53
N ARG A 42 4.33 -2.21 10.98
CA ARG A 42 3.13 -2.66 11.71
C ARG A 42 3.02 -4.20 11.76
N GLY A 43 4.03 -4.92 11.27
CA GLY A 43 4.07 -6.38 11.28
C GLY A 43 3.33 -7.05 10.11
N TYR A 44 2.97 -6.30 9.06
CA TYR A 44 2.30 -6.84 7.88
C TYR A 44 3.26 -6.93 6.69
N LEU A 45 3.41 -8.14 6.13
CA LEU A 45 3.96 -8.34 4.80
C LEU A 45 2.90 -7.98 3.75
N ALA A 46 2.71 -6.68 3.54
CA ALA A 46 1.69 -6.16 2.64
C ALA A 46 2.25 -5.79 1.25
N SER A 47 1.37 -5.83 0.26
CA SER A 47 1.59 -5.26 -1.06
C SER A 47 0.30 -4.58 -1.52
N LEU A 48 0.24 -4.08 -2.77
CA LEU A 48 -1.02 -3.58 -3.32
C LEU A 48 -2.00 -4.70 -3.70
N THR A 49 -1.57 -5.96 -3.61
CA THR A 49 -2.38 -7.15 -3.86
C THR A 49 -2.58 -7.93 -2.56
N VAL A 50 -3.80 -8.38 -2.32
CA VAL A 50 -4.17 -9.24 -1.20
C VAL A 50 -4.61 -10.60 -1.74
N TYR A 51 -3.98 -11.66 -1.23
CA TYR A 51 -4.36 -13.04 -1.49
C TYR A 51 -5.35 -13.48 -0.41
N VAL A 52 -6.63 -13.55 -0.76
CA VAL A 52 -7.67 -13.93 0.19
C VAL A 52 -7.60 -15.43 0.46
N SER A 53 -7.73 -15.80 1.73
CA SER A 53 -7.68 -17.18 2.20
C SER A 53 -8.78 -17.41 3.24
N TYR A 54 -9.33 -18.62 3.29
CA TYR A 54 -10.31 -19.05 4.30
C TYR A 54 -9.79 -18.99 5.74
N CYS A 55 -8.48 -18.85 5.94
CA CYS A 55 -7.88 -18.66 7.26
C CYS A 55 -8.04 -17.22 7.80
N HIS A 56 -8.43 -16.25 6.96
CA HIS A 56 -8.68 -14.90 7.44
C HIS A 56 -9.96 -14.86 8.28
N THR A 57 -9.87 -14.24 9.45
CA THR A 57 -11.01 -13.95 10.32
C THR A 57 -11.41 -12.49 10.16
N GLU A 58 -12.66 -12.16 10.44
CA GLU A 58 -13.15 -10.76 10.45
C GLU A 58 -12.25 -9.88 11.33
N LYS A 59 -11.88 -10.36 12.52
CA LYS A 59 -10.96 -9.68 13.43
C LYS A 59 -9.61 -9.35 12.77
N ASN A 60 -9.01 -10.28 12.03
CA ASN A 60 -7.74 -10.04 11.34
C ASN A 60 -7.90 -9.01 10.22
N ILE A 61 -9.04 -9.06 9.51
CA ILE A 61 -9.38 -8.11 8.45
C ILE A 61 -9.54 -6.71 9.03
N ASP A 62 -10.28 -6.56 10.13
CA ASP A 62 -10.50 -5.28 10.79
C ASP A 62 -9.19 -4.65 11.28
N TYR A 63 -8.31 -5.43 11.92
CA TYR A 63 -6.99 -4.93 12.30
C TYR A 63 -6.16 -4.49 11.11
N TYR A 64 -6.15 -5.27 10.02
CA TYR A 64 -5.44 -4.91 8.81
C TYR A 64 -5.98 -3.60 8.23
N LEU A 65 -7.30 -3.46 8.12
CA LEU A 65 -7.94 -2.26 7.58
C LEU A 65 -7.71 -1.02 8.45
N ASN A 66 -7.69 -1.15 9.78
CA ASN A 66 -7.35 -0.04 10.67
C ASN A 66 -5.90 0.43 10.45
N ASN A 67 -4.97 -0.49 10.28
CA ASN A 67 -3.58 -0.15 9.97
C ASN A 67 -3.45 0.49 8.57
N VAL A 68 -4.16 -0.02 7.56
CA VAL A 68 -4.20 0.58 6.22
C VAL A 68 -4.80 1.98 6.25
N ASP A 69 -5.85 2.22 7.05
CA ASP A 69 -6.47 3.53 7.22
C ASP A 69 -5.45 4.56 7.74
N GLU A 70 -4.68 4.22 8.78
CA GLU A 70 -3.62 5.09 9.28
C GLU A 70 -2.52 5.33 8.24
N VAL A 71 -2.05 4.26 7.57
CA VAL A 71 -1.00 4.36 6.55
C VAL A 71 -1.45 5.21 5.36
N PHE A 72 -2.71 5.12 4.93
CA PHE A 72 -3.26 5.95 3.87
C PHE A 72 -3.24 7.43 4.24
N GLY A 73 -3.54 7.77 5.51
CA GLY A 73 -3.38 9.14 6.01
C GLY A 73 -1.93 9.63 5.98
N ILE A 74 -0.98 8.77 6.37
CA ILE A 74 0.47 9.08 6.30
C ILE A 74 0.91 9.31 4.86
N ILE A 75 0.50 8.43 3.94
CA ILE A 75 0.80 8.54 2.51
C ILE A 75 0.24 9.83 1.95
N LYS A 76 -1.04 10.13 2.21
CA LYS A 76 -1.66 11.36 1.71
C LYS A 76 -0.90 12.61 2.16
N LYS A 77 -0.54 12.66 3.45
CA LYS A 77 0.26 13.77 4.00
C LYS A 77 1.63 13.87 3.33
N ALA A 78 2.29 12.74 3.04
CA ALA A 78 3.57 12.73 2.35
C ALA A 78 3.46 13.16 0.88
N ILE A 79 2.37 12.79 0.18
CA ILE A 79 2.07 13.26 -1.18
C ILE A 79 1.86 14.78 -1.18
N ASP A 80 1.02 15.29 -0.28
CA ASP A 80 0.69 16.73 -0.22
C ASP A 80 1.89 17.63 0.11
N GLN A 81 2.90 17.06 0.79
CA GLN A 81 4.13 17.75 1.15
C GLN A 81 5.27 17.50 0.17
N ASP A 82 5.05 16.69 -0.88
CA ASP A 82 6.09 16.23 -1.81
C ASP A 82 7.30 15.57 -1.10
N LYS A 83 7.00 14.70 -0.13
CA LYS A 83 8.00 14.06 0.76
C LYS A 83 8.09 12.56 0.65
N ILE A 84 7.41 11.93 -0.32
CA ILE A 84 7.40 10.47 -0.45
C ILE A 84 8.82 9.91 -0.52
N LEU A 85 9.65 10.41 -1.44
CA LEU A 85 11.04 9.94 -1.61
C LEU A 85 11.88 10.16 -0.35
N ASN A 86 11.75 11.33 0.29
CA ASN A 86 12.49 11.66 1.51
C ASN A 86 12.04 10.85 2.74
N SER A 87 10.88 10.21 2.68
CA SER A 87 10.32 9.39 3.77
C SER A 87 10.67 7.89 3.63
N LEU A 88 11.31 7.50 2.52
CA LEU A 88 11.79 6.14 2.33
C LEU A 88 13.07 5.91 3.17
N GLU A 89 13.11 4.78 3.87
CA GLU A 89 14.28 4.33 4.65
C GLU A 89 15.25 3.49 3.80
N GLY A 90 14.92 3.27 2.53
CA GLY A 90 15.71 2.50 1.58
C GLY A 90 15.44 2.92 0.13
N PRO A 91 16.07 2.28 -0.85
CA PRO A 91 15.83 2.58 -2.26
C PRO A 91 14.39 2.25 -2.67
N VAL A 92 13.91 2.91 -3.72
CA VAL A 92 12.64 2.57 -4.36
C VAL A 92 12.69 1.12 -4.83
N ALA A 93 11.64 0.34 -4.55
CA ALA A 93 11.59 -1.05 -4.97
C ALA A 93 11.66 -1.18 -6.50
N HIS A 94 12.27 -2.25 -7.00
CA HIS A 94 12.27 -2.53 -8.44
C HIS A 94 10.85 -2.86 -8.95
N SER A 95 10.60 -2.52 -10.21
CA SER A 95 9.38 -2.92 -10.91
C SER A 95 9.62 -4.23 -11.68
N GLY A 96 8.66 -5.16 -11.55
CA GLY A 96 8.74 -6.47 -12.19
C GLY A 96 9.88 -7.35 -11.65
N PHE A 97 10.22 -8.38 -12.42
CA PHE A 97 11.37 -9.24 -12.12
C PHE A 97 12.62 -8.66 -12.77
N GLN A 98 13.57 -8.21 -11.96
CA GLN A 98 14.88 -7.75 -12.42
C GLN A 98 15.97 -8.59 -11.77
N ARG A 99 16.97 -8.97 -12.55
CA ARG A 99 18.16 -9.64 -12.03
C ARG A 99 19.03 -8.60 -11.33
N LEU A 100 19.67 -9.01 -10.24
CA LEU A 100 20.73 -8.21 -9.62
C LEU A 100 21.91 -8.18 -10.61
N THR A 101 22.18 -7.01 -11.20
CA THR A 101 23.35 -6.73 -12.05
C THR A 101 24.45 -6.09 -11.23
#